data_AF-A0A553QZ28-F1
#
_entry.id   AF-A0A553QZ28-F1
#
_cell.length_a   1.000
_cell.length_b   1.000
_cell.length_c   1.000
_cell.angle_alpha   90.00
_cell.angle_beta   90.00
_cell.angle_gamma   90.00
#
_symmetry.space_group_name_H-M   'P 1'
#
loop_
_entity.id
_entity.type
_entity.pdbx_description
1 polymer ?
#
loop_
_entity_poly.entity_id
_entity_poly.type
_entity_poly.pdbx_seq_one_letter_code
_entity_poly.pdbx_strand_id
1 'polypeptide(L)' 'MMGKDVEEVSASLVREYLSRKGLKKTIACMDEELPRTQFSINNRSDLRTILHLEGLYKKNK' A
#
# COMPACT_ATOMS: atom_id res chain seq x y z
N MET A 1 18.13 5.76 -7.41
CA MET A 1 16.72 5.51 -7.82
C MET A 1 16.04 4.44 -6.98
N MET A 2 16.67 3.29 -6.69
CA MET A 2 16.06 2.15 -5.96
C MET A 2 15.39 2.46 -4.59
N GLY A 3 15.91 3.41 -3.81
CA GLY A 3 15.41 3.66 -2.44
C GLY A 3 14.02 4.30 -2.35
N LYS A 4 13.65 5.15 -3.33
CA LYS A 4 12.34 5.80 -3.36
C LYS A 4 11.21 4.83 -3.73
N ASP A 5 11.52 3.80 -4.53
CA ASP A 5 10.55 2.80 -4.94
C ASP A 5 10.17 1.87 -3.77
N VAL A 6 11.15 1.50 -2.92
CA VAL A 6 10.90 0.61 -1.76
C VAL A 6 10.04 1.29 -0.70
N GLU A 7 10.30 2.56 -0.39
CA GLU A 7 9.54 3.33 0.60
C GLU A 7 8.09 3.52 0.16
N GLU A 8 7.86 3.89 -1.10
CA GLU A 8 6.50 4.05 -1.63
C GLU A 8 5.73 2.73 -1.64
N VAL A 9 6.34 1.64 -2.10
CA VAL A 9 5.72 0.31 -2.07
C VAL A 9 5.38 -0.12 -0.65
N SER A 10 6.28 0.13 0.30
CA SER A 10 6.06 -0.18 1.72
C SER A 10 4.93 0.65 2.30
N ALA A 11 4.91 1.96 2.02
CA ALA A 11 3.88 2.86 2.51
C ALA A 11 2.50 2.50 1.94
N SER A 12 2.40 2.15 0.66
CA SER A 12 1.16 1.66 0.05
C SER A 12 0.69 0.33 0.64
N LEU A 13 1.61 -0.59 0.97
CA LEU A 13 1.27 -1.84 1.64
C LEU A 13 0.71 -1.61 3.05
N VAL A 14 1.31 -0.71 3.83
CA VAL A 14 0.79 -0.33 5.16
C VAL A 14 -0.60 0.30 5.02
N ARG A 15 -0.81 1.23 4.09
CA ARG A 15 -2.13 1.84 3.84
C ARG A 15 -3.19 0.80 3.47
N GLU A 16 -2.86 -0.16 2.61
CA GLU A 16 -3.76 -1.27 2.24
C GLU A 16 -4.13 -2.11 3.47
N TYR A 17 -3.15 -2.46 4.32
CA TYR A 17 -3.43 -3.19 5.56
C TYR A 17 -4.36 -2.43 6.49
N LEU A 18 -4.05 -1.16 6.77
CA LEU A 18 -4.86 -0.31 7.65
C LEU A 18 -6.29 -0.15 7.11
N SER A 19 -6.44 0.03 5.80
CA SER A 19 -7.73 0.12 5.11
C SER A 19 -8.57 -1.14 5.33
N ARG A 20 -7.97 -2.33 5.12
CA ARG A 20 -8.66 -3.61 5.36
C ARG A 20 -9.04 -3.85 6.82
N LYS A 21 -8.28 -3.30 7.76
CA LYS A 21 -8.58 -3.40 9.20
C LYS A 21 -9.56 -2.32 9.67
N GLY A 22 -9.95 -1.38 8.82
CA GLY A 22 -10.87 -0.29 9.17
C GLY A 22 -10.26 0.75 10.13
N LEU A 23 -8.93 0.86 10.18
CA LEU A 23 -8.20 1.74 11.11
C LEU A 23 -8.13 3.18 10.59
N LYS A 24 -9.29 3.81 10.42
CA LYS A 24 -9.44 5.10 9.72
C LYS A 24 -8.58 6.24 10.31
N LYS A 25 -8.49 6.34 11.63
CA LYS A 25 -7.68 7.39 12.30
C LYS A 25 -6.19 7.23 12.01
N THR A 26 -5.70 6.00 12.01
CA THR A 26 -4.29 5.70 11.71
C THR A 26 -3.95 6.00 10.26
N ILE A 27 -4.86 5.71 9.33
CA ILE A 27 -4.68 6.07 7.91
C ILE A 27 -4.59 7.59 7.76
N ALA A 28 -5.49 8.33 8.40
CA ALA A 28 -5.48 9.80 8.36
C ALA A 28 -4.15 10.37 8.89
N CYS A 29 -3.70 9.89 10.05
CA CYS A 29 -2.41 10.28 10.64
C CYS A 29 -1.24 9.99 9.67
N MET A 30 -1.21 8.79 9.08
CA MET A 30 -0.18 8.42 8.11
C MET A 30 -0.22 9.30 6.84
N ASP A 31 -1.40 9.70 6.39
CA ASP A 31 -1.55 10.56 5.22
C ASP A 31 -1.15 12.02 5.51
N GLU A 32 -1.19 12.45 6.77
CA GLU A 32 -0.64 13.74 7.22
C GLU A 32 0.90 13.69 7.34
N GLU A 33 1.45 12.63 7.95
CA GLU A 33 2.89 12.43 8.14
C GLU A 33 3.63 12.11 6.84
N LEU A 34 2.99 11.35 5.94
CA LEU A 34 3.51 10.94 4.65
C LEU A 34 2.43 11.13 3.57
N PRO A 35 2.25 12.37 3.06
CA PRO A 35 1.23 12.66 2.05
C PRO A 35 1.40 11.84 0.78
N ARG A 36 0.29 11.36 0.22
CA ARG A 36 0.29 10.70 -1.09
C ARG A 36 0.68 11.69 -2.17
N THR A 37 1.45 11.22 -3.14
CA THR A 37 1.87 11.99 -4.30
C THR A 37 1.29 11.39 -5.58
N GLN A 38 1.52 12.05 -6.71
CA GLN A 38 1.18 11.49 -8.03
C GLN A 38 1.87 10.14 -8.34
N PHE A 39 2.92 9.79 -7.60
CA PHE A 39 3.65 8.54 -7.74
C PHE A 39 3.13 7.44 -6.80
N SER A 40 2.17 7.76 -5.92
CA SER A 40 1.72 6.79 -4.94
C SER A 40 0.84 5.70 -5.53
N ILE A 41 1.06 4.47 -5.08
CA ILE A 41 0.27 3.32 -5.54
C ILE A 41 -1.08 3.35 -4.84
N ASN A 42 -2.14 3.69 -5.58
CA ASN A 42 -3.52 3.84 -5.07
C ASN A 42 -4.46 2.70 -5.49
N ASN A 43 -3.95 1.76 -6.30
CA ASN A 43 -4.71 0.63 -6.81
C ASN A 43 -4.19 -0.68 -6.21
N ARG A 44 -5.09 -1.43 -5.58
CA ARG A 44 -4.80 -2.73 -4.97
C ARG A 44 -4.31 -3.77 -6.00
N SER A 45 -4.79 -3.71 -7.24
CA SER A 45 -4.34 -4.61 -8.30
C SER A 45 -2.88 -4.35 -8.69
N ASP A 46 -2.48 -3.08 -8.74
CA ASP A 46 -1.11 -2.67 -9.07
C ASP A 46 -0.18 -3.02 -7.93
N LEU A 47 -0.56 -2.72 -6.68
CA LEU A 47 0.19 -3.11 -5.48
C LEU A 47 0.41 -4.63 -5.41
N ARG A 48 -0.63 -5.41 -5.75
CA ARG A 48 -0.52 -6.88 -5.80
C ARG A 48 0.49 -7.34 -6.86
N THR A 49 0.52 -6.67 -8.01
CA THR A 49 1.43 -7.00 -9.13
C THR A 49 2.87 -6.66 -8.79
N ILE A 50 3.10 -5.48 -8.21
CA ILE A 50 4.42 -5.01 -7.76
C ILE A 50 4.99 -5.92 -6.67
N LEU A 51 4.14 -6.42 -5.77
CA LEU A 51 4.55 -7.33 -4.70
C LEU A 51 4.56 -8.82 -5.12
N HIS A 52 4.19 -9.14 -6.36
CA HIS A 52 4.11 -10.51 -6.88
C HIS A 52 3.22 -11.45 -6.02
N LEU A 53 2.08 -10.95 -5.52
CA LEU A 53 1.20 -11.68 -4.59
C LEU A 53 -0.02 -12.36 -5.25
N GLU A 54 -0.12 -12.35 -6.58
CA GLU A 54 -1.27 -12.88 -7.33
C GLU A 54 -1.55 -14.36 -7.02
N GLY A 55 -0.50 -15.15 -6.84
CA GLY A 55 -0.62 -16.57 -6.48
C GLY A 55 -1.19 -16.80 -5.08
N LEU A 56 -0.93 -15.89 -4.13
CA LEU A 56 -1.38 -16.00 -2.74
C LEU A 56 -2.86 -15.64 -2.59
N TYR A 57 -3.36 -14.71 -3.40
CA TYR A 57 -4.78 -14.33 -3.39
C TYR A 57 -5.69 -15.46 -3.88
N LYS A 58 -5.20 -16.31 -4.78
CA LYS A 58 -5.94 -17.50 -5.23
C LYS A 58 -6.10 -18.56 -4.13
N LYS A 59 -5.19 -18.56 -3.14
CA LYS A 59 -5.15 -19.54 -2.05
C LYS A 59 -5.91 -19.12 -0.80
N ASN A 60 -5.98 -17.83 -0.51
CA ASN A 60 -6.51 -17.28 0.74
C ASN A 60 -7.90 -16.62 0.55
N LYS A 61 -8.82 -17.29 -0.12
CA LYS A 61 -10.19 -16.77 -0.28
C LYS A 61 -10.97 -16.83 1.02
#